data_AF-A0A6N8AT61-F1
#
_entry.id   AF-A0A6N8AT61-F1
#
_cell.length_a   1.000
_cell.length_b   1.000
_cell.length_c   1.000
_cell.angle_alpha   90.00
_cell.angle_beta   90.00
_cell.angle_gamma   90.00
#
_symmetry.space_group_name_H-M   'P 1'
#
loop_
_entity.id
_entity.type
_entity.pdbx_description
1 polymer ?
#
loop_
_entity_poly.entity_id
_entity_poly.type
_entity_poly.pdbx_seq_one_letter_code
_entity_poly.pdbx_strand_id
1 'polypeptide(L)'
;MAIIIEEKSNVTIRREVYAADIRIRANPVDQAAGSVSLELQTLEYHDDEFVRMDPAGVVGELVGDFAARSFDVNGKLITGLEVVLLIKQYVADLHAQSEAPTE
;
A
#
# COMPACT_ATOMS: atom_id res chain seq x y z
N MET A 1 33.76 22.12 -8.15
CA MET A 1 32.30 21.94 -8.13
C MET A 1 31.80 22.68 -6.90
N ALA A 2 31.17 23.84 -7.08
CA ALA A 2 30.73 24.66 -5.95
C ALA A 2 29.37 24.13 -5.48
N ILE A 3 29.26 23.77 -4.20
CA ILE A 3 27.99 23.46 -3.56
C ILE A 3 27.34 24.82 -3.26
N ILE A 4 26.22 25.11 -3.89
CA ILE A 4 25.40 26.27 -3.57
C ILE A 4 24.40 25.80 -2.51
N ILE A 5 24.50 26.35 -1.30
CA ILE A 5 23.55 26.11 -0.21
C ILE A 5 22.62 27.32 -0.19
N GLU A 6 21.34 27.11 -0.54
CA GLU A 6 20.30 28.13 -0.47
C GLU A 6 19.47 27.89 0.79
N GLU A 7 19.59 28.78 1.78
CA GLU A 7 18.79 28.74 3.00
C GLU A 7 17.50 29.54 2.80
N LYS A 8 16.35 28.86 2.76
CA LYS A 8 15.03 29.49 2.71
C LYS A 8 14.44 29.60 4.12
N SER A 9 14.42 30.81 4.67
CA SER A 9 13.80 31.11 5.96
C SER A 9 12.27 31.05 5.86
N ASN A 10 11.60 30.49 6.86
CA ASN A 10 10.13 30.40 7.00
C ASN A 10 9.38 29.43 6.05
N VAL A 11 10.04 28.42 5.50
CA VAL A 11 9.37 27.37 4.71
C VAL A 11 8.60 26.42 5.63
N THR A 12 7.34 26.13 5.29
CA THR A 12 6.57 25.07 5.93
C THR A 12 6.82 23.75 5.23
N ILE A 13 7.32 22.76 5.98
CA ILE A 13 7.57 21.41 5.46
C ILE A 13 6.38 20.51 5.81
N ARG A 14 5.67 20.00 4.80
CA ARG A 14 4.67 18.94 4.95
C ARG A 14 5.23 17.63 4.40
N ARG A 15 5.09 16.55 5.17
CA ARG A 15 5.49 15.20 4.77
C ARG A 15 4.28 14.28 4.77
N GLU A 16 4.09 13.56 3.67
CA GLU A 16 3.01 12.60 3.49
C GLU A 16 3.55 11.23 3.14
N VAL A 17 3.02 10.18 3.76
CA VAL A 17 3.38 8.79 3.46
C VAL A 17 2.42 8.25 2.42
N TYR A 18 2.97 7.69 1.36
CA TYR A 18 2.22 7.10 0.26
C TYR A 18 2.78 5.72 -0.11
N ALA A 19 1.91 4.80 -0.53
CA ALA A 19 2.30 3.47 -1.01
C ALA A 19 2.22 3.45 -2.55
N ALA A 20 3.38 3.50 -3.21
CA ALA A 20 3.45 3.61 -4.67
C ALA A 20 3.28 2.29 -5.41
N ASP A 21 3.64 1.16 -4.77
CA ASP A 21 3.48 -0.18 -5.33
C ASP A 21 2.97 -1.14 -4.24
N ILE A 22 1.98 -1.95 -4.59
CA ILE A 22 1.41 -3.01 -3.75
C ILE A 22 1.48 -4.31 -4.53
N ARG A 23 2.28 -5.25 -4.05
CA ARG A 23 2.46 -6.58 -4.65
C ARG A 23 1.84 -7.64 -3.76
N ILE A 24 0.88 -8.38 -4.30
CA ILE A 24 0.26 -9.51 -3.63
C ILE A 24 0.67 -10.78 -4.37
N ARG A 25 1.32 -11.71 -3.66
CA ARG A 25 1.65 -13.03 -4.18
C ARG A 25 0.89 -14.08 -3.39
N ALA A 26 -0.08 -14.73 -4.03
CA ALA A 26 -0.77 -15.87 -3.47
C ALA A 26 -0.04 -17.17 -3.84
N ASN A 27 0.07 -18.11 -2.91
CA ASN A 27 0.42 -19.48 -3.22
C ASN A 27 -0.89 -20.27 -3.49
N PRO A 28 -1.02 -20.95 -4.63
CA PRO A 28 -2.27 -21.62 -5.03
C PRO A 28 -2.61 -22.85 -4.17
N VAL A 29 -1.62 -23.45 -3.50
CA VAL A 29 -1.81 -24.64 -2.63
C VAL A 29 -2.00 -24.24 -1.17
N ASP A 30 -1.29 -23.22 -0.71
CA ASP A 30 -1.40 -22.67 0.65
C ASP A 30 -1.44 -21.14 0.59
N GLN A 31 -2.65 -20.59 0.65
CA GLN A 31 -2.86 -19.15 0.52
C GLN A 31 -2.35 -18.36 1.73
N ALA A 32 -2.22 -18.99 2.91
CA ALA A 32 -1.69 -18.34 4.11
C ALA A 32 -0.17 -18.10 4.00
N ALA A 33 0.53 -18.93 3.22
CA ALA A 33 1.94 -18.75 2.86
C ALA A 33 2.18 -17.70 1.76
N GLY A 34 1.13 -17.04 1.27
CA GLY A 34 1.27 -15.88 0.38
C GLY A 34 1.92 -14.68 1.07
N SER A 35 2.36 -13.70 0.29
CA SER A 35 3.00 -12.48 0.81
C SER A 35 2.36 -11.23 0.21
N VAL A 36 2.16 -10.21 1.04
CA VAL A 36 1.83 -8.84 0.61
C VAL A 36 3.06 -7.98 0.85
N SER A 37 3.47 -7.19 -0.14
CA SER A 37 4.57 -6.24 -0.04
C SER A 37 4.12 -4.87 -0.52
N LEU A 38 4.32 -3.84 0.31
CA LEU A 38 4.06 -2.44 -0.02
C LEU A 38 5.37 -1.66 -0.05
N GLU A 39 5.62 -0.94 -1.13
CA GLU A 39 6.72 0.02 -1.21
C GLU A 39 6.23 1.40 -0.77
N LEU A 40 6.73 1.86 0.37
CA LEU A 40 6.38 3.15 0.96
C LEU A 40 7.36 4.23 0.53
N GLN A 41 6.83 5.38 0.19
CA GLN A 41 7.57 6.59 -0.15
C GLN A 41 7.05 7.76 0.68
N THR A 42 7.93 8.69 1.03
CA THR A 42 7.58 9.94 1.69
C THR A 42 7.66 11.07 0.68
N LEU A 43 6.54 11.75 0.46
CA LEU A 43 6.46 12.96 -0.34
C LEU A 43 6.76 14.16 0.56
N GLU A 44 7.73 14.97 0.19
CA GLU A 44 8.07 16.20 0.90
C GLU A 44 7.62 17.41 0.08
N TYR A 45 6.80 18.24 0.72
CA TYR A 45 6.30 19.49 0.17
C TYR A 45 6.86 20.67 0.96
N HIS A 46 7.28 21.71 0.26
CA HIS A 46 7.72 22.99 0.83
C HIS A 46 6.73 24.05 0.36
N ASP A 47 5.97 24.64 1.29
CA ASP A 47 4.92 25.62 0.97
C ASP A 47 3.95 25.14 -0.13
N ASP A 48 3.50 23.88 -0.01
CA ASP A 48 2.63 23.15 -0.94
C ASP A 48 3.23 22.80 -2.32
N GLU A 49 4.49 23.13 -2.58
CA GLU A 49 5.21 22.68 -3.78
C GLU A 49 5.90 21.34 -3.53
N PHE A 50 5.70 20.37 -4.44
CA PHE A 50 6.38 19.07 -4.35
C PHE A 50 7.87 19.22 -4.62
N VAL A 51 8.71 18.81 -3.66
CA VAL A 51 10.16 18.95 -3.76
C VAL A 51 10.81 17.63 -4.12
N ARG A 52 10.47 16.57 -3.39
CA ARG A 52 11.12 15.28 -3.55
C ARG A 52 10.30 14.14 -2.95
N MET A 53 10.70 12.95 -3.36
CA MET A 53 10.16 11.68 -2.92
C MET A 53 11.32 10.84 -2.42
N ASP A 54 11.29 10.49 -1.14
CA ASP A 54 12.31 9.66 -0.50
C ASP A 54 11.73 8.26 -0.20
N PRO A 55 12.49 7.17 -0.42
CA PRO A 55 12.05 5.84 -0.03
C PRO A 55 11.92 5.75 1.49
N ALA A 56 10.74 5.33 1.97
CA ALA A 56 10.46 5.19 3.40
C ALA A 56 10.66 3.74 3.89
N GLY A 57 10.56 2.76 2.99
CA GLY A 57 10.84 1.36 3.28
C GLY A 57 9.88 0.41 2.56
N VAL A 58 10.08 -0.89 2.78
CA VAL A 58 9.17 -1.93 2.28
C VAL A 58 8.48 -2.58 3.48
N VAL A 59 7.16 -2.60 3.46
CA VAL A 59 6.35 -3.35 4.44
C VAL A 59 5.93 -4.65 3.78
N GLY A 60 6.55 -5.75 4.20
CA GLY A 60 6.21 -7.11 3.78
C GLY A 60 5.55 -7.87 4.91
N GLU A 61 4.37 -8.45 4.68
CA GLU A 61 3.65 -9.29 5.66
C GLU A 61 3.16 -10.57 4.97
N LEU A 62 3.17 -11.70 5.70
CA LEU A 62 2.53 -12.91 5.21
C LEU A 62 1.01 -12.73 5.22
N VAL A 63 0.32 -13.32 4.25
CA VAL A 63 -1.15 -13.27 4.20
C VAL A 63 -1.76 -13.89 5.46
N GLY A 64 -1.15 -14.94 5.99
CA GLY A 64 -1.55 -15.55 7.26
C GLY A 64 -1.43 -14.60 8.46
N ASP A 65 -0.31 -13.86 8.56
CA ASP A 65 -0.08 -12.90 9.64
C ASP A 65 -1.09 -11.73 9.54
N PHE A 66 -1.30 -11.22 8.33
CA PHE A 66 -2.27 -10.15 8.07
C PHE A 66 -3.69 -10.61 8.42
N ALA A 67 -4.05 -11.83 8.01
CA ALA A 67 -5.38 -12.40 8.27
C ALA A 67 -5.68 -12.55 9.77
N ALA A 68 -4.65 -12.74 10.60
CA ALA A 68 -4.78 -12.86 12.05
C ALA A 68 -4.98 -11.52 12.78
N ARG A 69 -4.81 -10.37 12.10
CA ARG A 69 -4.96 -9.04 12.70
C ARG A 69 -6.42 -8.60 12.75
N SER A 70 -6.72 -7.67 13.64
CA SER A 70 -8.01 -6.99 13.72
C SER A 70 -7.82 -5.48 13.65
N PHE A 71 -8.76 -4.80 13.01
CA PHE A 71 -8.74 -3.37 12.72
C PHE A 71 -10.06 -2.76 13.22
N ASP A 72 -9.99 -1.62 13.90
CA ASP A 72 -11.18 -0.81 14.19
C ASP A 72 -11.42 0.15 13.03
N VAL A 73 -12.56 0.00 12.35
CA VAL A 73 -13.00 0.89 11.29
C VAL A 73 -14.35 1.47 11.69
N ASN A 74 -14.32 2.74 12.12
CA ASN A 74 -15.51 3.48 12.55
C ASN A 74 -16.32 2.76 13.65
N GLY A 75 -15.64 2.15 14.63
CA GLY A 75 -16.26 1.43 15.75
C GLY A 75 -16.75 0.02 15.40
N LYS A 76 -16.44 -0.47 14.20
CA LYS A 76 -16.64 -1.87 13.81
C LYS A 76 -15.28 -2.56 13.78
N LEU A 77 -15.17 -3.66 14.51
CA LEU A 77 -14.01 -4.52 14.44
C LEU A 77 -14.09 -5.36 13.16
N ILE A 78 -13.12 -5.18 12.27
CA ILE A 78 -12.96 -5.96 11.05
C ILE A 78 -11.68 -6.77 11.19
N THR A 79 -11.72 -8.06 10.86
CA THR A 79 -10.56 -8.94 10.84
C THR A 79 -9.83 -8.86 9.50
N GLY A 80 -8.51 -9.01 9.49
CA GLY A 80 -7.73 -9.10 8.27
C GLY A 80 -8.19 -10.27 7.38
N LEU A 81 -8.72 -11.34 7.98
CA LEU A 81 -9.32 -12.46 7.26
C LEU A 81 -10.52 -12.02 6.41
N GLU A 82 -11.42 -11.19 6.93
CA GLU A 82 -12.56 -10.66 6.18
C GLU A 82 -12.10 -9.83 4.97
N VAL A 83 -11.05 -9.02 5.15
CA VAL A 83 -10.45 -8.23 4.07
C VAL A 83 -9.84 -9.13 3.01
N VAL A 84 -9.11 -10.17 3.41
CA VAL A 84 -8.51 -11.14 2.49
C VAL A 84 -9.58 -11.88 1.68
N LEU A 85 -10.69 -12.28 2.32
CA LEU A 85 -11.81 -12.94 1.64
C LEU A 85 -12.47 -12.02 0.62
N LEU A 86 -12.68 -10.75 0.96
CA LEU A 86 -13.24 -9.76 0.05
C LEU A 86 -12.35 -9.56 -1.19
N ILE A 87 -11.03 -9.42 -1.00
CA ILE A 87 -10.08 -9.27 -2.11
C ILE A 87 -10.12 -10.51 -3.02
N LYS A 88 -10.14 -11.71 -2.43
CA LYS A 88 -10.21 -12.97 -3.20
C LYS A 88 -11.48 -13.04 -4.04
N GLN A 89 -12.63 -12.70 -3.46
CA GLN A 89 -13.90 -12.68 -4.18
C GLN A 89 -13.85 -11.67 -5.33
N TYR A 90 -13.35 -10.46 -5.06
CA TYR A 90 -13.23 -9.41 -6.08
C TYR A 90 -12.35 -9.85 -7.27
N VAL A 91 -11.19 -10.47 -7.00
CA VAL A 91 -10.32 -10.99 -8.06
C VAL A 91 -11.00 -12.13 -8.83
N ALA A 92 -11.69 -13.05 -8.15
CA ALA A 92 -12.46 -14.10 -8.80
C ALA A 92 -13.55 -13.54 -9.72
N ASP A 93 -14.27 -12.51 -9.27
CA ASP A 93 -15.31 -11.85 -10.06
C ASP A 93 -14.73 -11.11 -11.28
N LEU A 94 -13.58 -10.46 -11.15
CA LEU A 94 -12.89 -9.81 -12.27
C LEU A 94 -12.43 -10.82 -13.33
N HIS A 95 -11.90 -11.96 -12.91
CA HIS A 95 -11.51 -13.03 -13.82
C HIS A 95 -12.73 -13.64 -14.51
N ALA A 96 -13.80 -13.91 -13.77
CA ALA A 96 -15.06 -14.40 -14.34
C ALA A 96 -15.66 -13.41 -15.35
N GLN A 97 -15.53 -12.09 -15.11
CA GLN A 97 -15.95 -11.05 -16.06
C GLN A 97 -15.03 -10.95 -17.28
N SER A 98 -13.73 -11.20 -17.15
CA SER A 98 -12.79 -11.24 -18.29
C SER A 98 -12.94 -12.50 -19.15
N GLU A 99 -13.46 -13.59 -18.58
CA GLU A 99 -13.78 -14.84 -19.28
C GLU A 99 -15.21 -14.87 -19.85
N ALA A 100 -16.06 -13.90 -19.47
CA ALA A 100 -17.37 -13.74 -20.09
C ALA A 100 -17.16 -13.31 -21.56
N PRO A 101 -17.70 -14.05 -22.54
CA PRO A 101 -17.58 -13.66 -23.93
C PRO A 101 -18.24 -12.28 -24.10
N THR A 102 -17.47 -11.31 -24.62
CA THR A 102 -18.02 -10.07 -25.17
C THR A 102 -19.08 -10.45 -26.21
N GLU A 103 -20.34 -10.15 -25.90
CA GLU A 103 -21.44 -10.15 -26.88
C GLU A 103 -21.17 -9.17 -28.02
#